data_AF-A0A1G4K4S2-F1
#
_entry.id   AF-A0A1G4K4S2-F1
#
_cell.length_a   1.000
_cell.length_b   1.000
_cell.length_c   1.000
_cell.angle_alpha   90.00
_cell.angle_beta   90.00
_cell.angle_gamma   90.00
#
_symmetry.space_group_name_H-M   'P 1'
#
loop_
_entity.id
_entity.type
_entity.pdbx_description
1 polymer ?
#
loop_
_entity_poly.entity_id
_entity_poly.type
_entity_poly.pdbx_seq_one_letter_code
_entity_poly.pdbx_strand_id
1 'polypeptide(L)'
;MNKSNEIKAVERRLAVYNPDTQLNTYLSAVSELSTVCFAALTGKLEDKHALSLENVQNWRKNLKLKRLDAELYVEVEKLKVAMEAQSADQNIDEIKQHLKKDLTKLSEGNEVMRRRNMMLRTLNSHIDLVNEQMEDMQRGRSKLSAPHDEWEKQLGTDEVTAMLDANVLKRELVKVREGDTEIEYEELSLLANFSKDTTELQRTNSSMKDSAKRLRTELQEYQDKWSHNAGLFDKISDVLKEELAKRELSVQEAAIQDTMDEEDEVEDEEDEEAVRGYHEEGEVESDGEGAEENGMCGGHDSDDVDEVDENDDDAADHENEVNMDEHV
;
A
#
# COMPACT_ATOMS: atom_id res chain seq x y z
N MET A 1 26.03 64.30 -11.85
CA MET A 1 27.03 63.81 -12.83
C MET A 1 27.03 62.29 -12.78
N ASN A 2 26.88 61.62 -13.93
CA ASN A 2 26.55 60.19 -13.99
C ASN A 2 27.80 59.29 -13.92
N LYS A 3 28.23 58.96 -12.70
CA LYS A 3 29.30 57.96 -12.45
C LYS A 3 29.06 56.62 -13.17
N SER A 4 27.79 56.20 -13.32
CA SER A 4 27.43 54.98 -14.07
C SER A 4 27.85 55.02 -15.55
N ASN A 5 27.80 56.20 -16.20
CA ASN A 5 28.23 56.34 -17.59
C ASN A 5 29.76 56.33 -17.71
N GLU A 6 30.46 56.85 -16.71
CA GLU A 6 31.93 56.84 -16.61
C GLU A 6 32.44 55.41 -16.37
N ILE A 7 31.81 54.66 -15.45
CA ILE A 7 32.11 53.23 -15.20
C ILE A 7 31.93 52.41 -16.48
N LYS A 8 30.78 52.52 -17.15
CA LYS A 8 30.53 51.84 -18.44
C LYS A 8 31.45 52.28 -19.58
N ALA A 9 32.10 53.44 -19.49
CA ALA A 9 33.11 53.87 -20.45
C ALA A 9 34.49 53.25 -20.14
N VAL A 10 34.83 53.11 -18.85
CA VAL A 10 36.03 52.41 -18.39
C VAL A 10 35.95 50.92 -18.69
N GLU A 11 34.84 50.26 -18.37
CA GLU A 11 34.59 48.84 -18.69
C GLU A 11 34.77 48.54 -20.18
N ARG A 12 34.12 49.34 -21.06
CA ARG A 12 34.28 49.20 -22.52
C ARG A 12 35.72 49.46 -22.99
N ARG A 13 36.46 50.35 -22.34
CA ARG A 13 37.87 50.59 -22.66
C ARG A 13 38.77 49.44 -22.22
N LEU A 14 38.49 48.83 -21.06
CA LEU A 14 39.20 47.65 -20.55
C LEU A 14 38.93 46.41 -21.41
N ALA A 15 37.67 46.19 -21.83
CA ALA A 15 37.29 45.07 -22.70
C ALA A 15 37.96 45.10 -24.09
N VAL A 16 38.40 46.27 -24.55
CA VAL A 16 39.11 46.47 -25.83
C VAL A 16 40.62 46.68 -25.61
N TYR A 17 41.10 46.66 -24.36
CA TYR A 17 42.50 46.89 -24.04
C TYR A 17 43.34 45.63 -24.31
N ASN A 18 44.10 45.65 -25.41
CA ASN A 18 45.09 44.64 -25.72
C ASN A 18 46.48 45.30 -25.76
N PRO A 19 47.29 45.22 -24.68
CA PRO A 19 48.52 45.99 -24.54
C PRO A 19 49.60 45.57 -25.55
N ASP A 20 49.83 44.26 -25.68
CA ASP A 20 51.00 43.71 -26.34
C ASP A 20 50.63 42.86 -27.55
N THR A 21 50.70 43.48 -28.73
CA THR A 21 50.57 42.78 -30.01
C THR A 21 51.79 43.06 -30.89
N GLN A 22 52.18 42.08 -31.70
CA GLN A 22 53.17 42.24 -32.77
C GLN A 22 52.73 43.36 -33.73
N LEU A 23 51.42 43.55 -33.90
CA LEU A 23 50.82 44.67 -34.64
C LEU A 23 51.20 46.04 -34.06
N ASN A 24 51.10 46.25 -32.73
CA ASN A 24 51.54 47.49 -32.08
C ASN A 24 53.03 47.73 -32.31
N THR A 25 53.85 46.68 -32.22
CA THR A 25 55.31 46.75 -32.44
C THR A 25 55.68 47.11 -33.89
N TYR A 26 54.90 46.63 -34.86
CA TYR A 26 55.01 47.00 -36.28
C TYR A 26 54.52 48.44 -36.53
N LEU A 27 53.36 48.82 -36.00
CA LEU A 27 52.80 50.18 -36.13
C LEU A 27 53.73 51.25 -35.54
N SER A 28 54.39 50.98 -34.42
CA SER A 28 55.42 51.86 -33.87
C SER A 28 56.61 52.02 -34.82
N ALA A 29 57.12 50.93 -35.42
CA ALA A 29 58.21 51.03 -36.40
C ALA A 29 57.80 51.77 -37.69
N VAL A 30 56.53 51.62 -38.12
CA VAL A 30 55.96 52.39 -39.24
C VAL A 30 55.82 53.86 -38.87
N SER A 31 55.38 54.20 -37.66
CA SER A 31 55.20 55.58 -37.22
C SER A 31 56.54 56.30 -37.05
N GLU A 32 57.53 55.64 -36.44
CA GLU A 32 58.93 56.09 -36.38
C GLU A 32 59.46 56.41 -37.79
N LEU A 33 59.28 55.49 -38.75
CA LEU A 33 59.77 55.70 -40.12
C LEU A 33 59.00 56.83 -40.83
N SER A 34 57.69 56.92 -40.58
CA SER A 34 56.83 57.99 -41.07
C SER A 34 57.27 59.37 -40.54
N THR A 35 57.69 59.48 -39.28
CA THR A 35 58.22 60.76 -38.74
C THR A 35 59.53 61.16 -39.42
N VAL A 36 60.43 60.22 -39.71
CA VAL A 36 61.67 60.48 -40.45
C VAL A 36 61.37 60.89 -41.90
N CYS A 37 60.45 60.19 -42.57
CA CYS A 37 59.99 60.57 -43.91
C CYS A 37 59.32 61.95 -43.95
N PHE A 38 58.51 62.29 -42.94
CA PHE A 38 57.86 63.59 -42.84
C PHE A 38 58.85 64.73 -42.54
N ALA A 39 59.84 64.50 -41.67
CA ALA A 39 60.94 65.43 -41.43
C ALA A 39 61.75 65.70 -42.71
N ALA A 40 62.00 64.64 -43.51
CA ALA A 40 62.65 64.74 -44.82
C ALA A 40 61.83 65.54 -45.84
N LEU A 41 60.52 65.29 -45.95
CA LEU A 41 59.64 66.02 -46.86
C LEU A 41 59.41 67.49 -46.45
N THR A 42 59.45 67.80 -45.15
CA THR A 42 59.28 69.17 -44.63
C THR A 42 60.57 69.97 -44.52
N GLY A 43 61.72 69.36 -44.86
CA GLY A 43 63.04 70.01 -44.81
C GLY A 43 63.53 70.31 -43.38
N LYS A 44 62.92 69.72 -42.35
CA LYS A 44 63.26 69.91 -40.93
C LYS A 44 64.01 68.71 -40.37
N LEU A 45 65.11 68.33 -41.03
CA LEU A 45 66.03 67.31 -40.51
C LEU A 45 66.80 67.89 -39.33
N GLU A 46 66.46 67.45 -38.12
CA GLU A 46 67.34 67.54 -36.96
C GLU A 46 68.38 66.40 -36.98
N ASP A 47 69.57 66.64 -36.46
CA ASP A 47 70.65 65.63 -36.34
C ASP A 47 70.21 64.36 -35.57
N LYS A 48 69.16 64.48 -34.74
CA LYS A 48 68.51 63.37 -34.02
C LYS A 48 68.00 62.25 -34.95
N HIS A 49 67.77 62.53 -36.24
CA HIS A 49 67.27 61.52 -37.20
C HIS A 49 68.37 60.61 -37.79
N ALA A 50 69.66 60.85 -37.47
CA ALA A 50 70.78 59.93 -37.69
C ALA A 50 70.75 59.16 -39.03
N LEU A 51 70.63 59.90 -40.15
CA LEU A 51 70.46 59.36 -41.50
C LEU A 51 71.76 58.79 -42.10
N SER A 52 72.24 57.69 -41.51
CA SER A 52 73.27 56.83 -42.09
C SER A 52 72.65 55.79 -43.04
N LEU A 53 73.37 55.44 -44.11
CA LEU A 53 73.00 54.37 -45.04
C LEU A 53 72.90 53.01 -44.32
N GLU A 54 73.70 52.79 -43.28
CA GLU A 54 73.61 51.61 -42.41
C GLU A 54 72.29 51.58 -41.63
N ASN A 55 71.87 52.71 -41.08
CA ASN A 55 70.59 52.83 -40.39
C ASN A 55 69.44 52.55 -41.36
N VAL A 56 69.42 53.12 -42.56
CA VAL A 56 68.37 52.82 -43.57
C VAL A 56 68.29 51.32 -43.89
N GLN A 57 69.42 50.60 -43.95
CA GLN A 57 69.41 49.14 -44.12
C GLN A 57 68.89 48.40 -42.90
N ASN A 58 69.25 48.82 -41.69
CA ASN A 58 68.78 48.23 -40.43
C ASN A 58 67.27 48.43 -40.25
N TRP A 59 66.75 49.62 -40.53
CA TRP A 59 65.31 49.91 -40.54
C TRP A 59 64.58 49.05 -41.57
N ARG A 60 65.13 48.87 -42.78
CA ARG A 60 64.56 47.99 -43.81
C ARG A 60 64.50 46.51 -43.38
N LYS A 61 65.51 46.02 -42.65
CA LYS A 61 65.51 44.65 -42.08
C LYS A 61 64.50 44.52 -40.94
N ASN A 62 64.53 45.45 -39.98
CA ASN A 62 63.67 45.49 -38.82
C ASN A 62 62.17 45.58 -39.21
N LEU A 63 61.83 46.48 -40.14
CA LEU A 63 60.45 46.62 -40.63
C LEU A 63 59.94 45.37 -41.36
N LYS A 64 60.81 44.66 -42.10
CA LYS A 64 60.46 43.38 -42.74
C LYS A 64 60.18 42.29 -41.70
N LEU A 65 61.02 42.19 -40.66
CA LEU A 65 60.88 41.22 -39.58
C LEU A 65 59.59 41.49 -38.80
N LYS A 66 59.41 42.72 -38.29
CA LYS A 66 58.19 43.14 -37.59
C LYS A 66 56.91 42.98 -38.41
N ARG A 67 56.97 43.17 -39.74
CA ARG A 67 55.85 42.88 -40.63
C ARG A 67 55.51 41.39 -40.62
N LEU A 68 56.52 40.53 -40.79
CA LEU A 68 56.33 39.07 -40.83
C LEU A 68 55.79 38.56 -39.49
N ASP A 69 56.29 39.07 -38.37
CA ASP A 69 55.79 38.74 -37.03
C ASP A 69 54.32 39.14 -36.84
N ALA A 70 53.91 40.30 -37.37
CA ALA A 70 52.52 40.75 -37.34
C ALA A 70 51.61 39.95 -38.30
N GLU A 71 52.14 39.52 -39.46
CA GLU A 71 51.45 38.67 -40.44
C GLU A 71 51.20 37.27 -39.84
N LEU A 72 52.23 36.67 -39.24
CA LEU A 72 52.16 35.39 -38.51
C LEU A 72 51.19 35.46 -37.33
N TYR A 73 51.22 36.52 -36.53
CA TYR A 73 50.30 36.70 -35.40
C TYR A 73 48.83 36.69 -35.85
N VAL A 74 48.51 37.39 -36.95
CA VAL A 74 47.16 37.40 -37.52
C VAL A 74 46.74 36.03 -38.07
N GLU A 75 47.66 35.25 -38.63
CA GLU A 75 47.38 33.88 -39.08
C GLU A 75 47.14 32.91 -37.90
N VAL A 76 47.95 33.01 -36.84
CA VAL A 76 47.79 32.20 -35.62
C VAL A 76 46.46 32.50 -34.93
N GLU A 77 46.07 33.77 -34.76
CA GLU A 77 44.82 34.11 -34.10
C GLU A 77 43.59 33.69 -34.95
N LYS A 78 43.68 33.78 -36.28
CA LYS A 78 42.64 33.22 -37.17
C LYS A 78 42.50 31.70 -37.03
N LEU A 79 43.63 30.98 -36.97
CA LEU A 79 43.63 29.52 -36.79
C LEU A 79 43.02 29.16 -35.43
N LYS A 80 43.41 29.86 -34.37
CA LYS A 80 42.88 29.68 -33.01
C LYS A 80 41.36 29.87 -32.97
N VAL A 81 40.85 30.99 -33.46
CA VAL A 81 39.40 31.26 -33.50
C VAL A 81 38.64 30.21 -34.32
N ALA A 82 39.21 29.74 -35.44
CA ALA A 82 38.60 28.66 -36.24
C ALA A 82 38.58 27.32 -35.50
N MET A 83 39.64 26.99 -34.75
CA MET A 83 39.73 25.77 -33.93
C MET A 83 38.81 25.83 -32.71
N GLU A 84 38.68 26.99 -32.06
CA GLU A 84 37.74 27.22 -30.96
C GLU A 84 36.29 27.06 -31.45
N ALA A 85 35.93 27.65 -32.60
CA ALA A 85 34.62 27.47 -33.22
C ALA A 85 34.34 26.00 -33.58
N GLN A 86 35.29 25.32 -34.24
CA GLN A 86 35.16 23.90 -34.58
C GLN A 86 35.00 23.01 -33.33
N SER A 87 35.78 23.27 -32.28
CA SER A 87 35.70 22.54 -31.01
C SER A 87 34.35 22.76 -30.32
N ALA A 88 33.84 23.99 -30.32
CA ALA A 88 32.52 24.31 -29.79
C ALA A 88 31.40 23.59 -30.55
N ASP A 89 31.42 23.61 -31.89
CA ASP A 89 30.44 22.91 -32.73
C ASP A 89 30.49 21.38 -32.51
N GLN A 90 31.69 20.79 -32.43
CA GLN A 90 31.88 19.36 -32.15
C GLN A 90 31.33 18.97 -30.78
N ASN A 91 31.69 19.71 -29.72
CA ASN A 91 31.19 19.47 -28.36
C ASN A 91 29.66 19.60 -28.28
N ILE A 92 29.09 20.62 -28.92
CA ILE A 92 27.63 20.81 -29.00
C ILE A 92 26.95 19.61 -29.69
N ASP A 93 27.51 19.06 -30.77
CA ASP A 93 26.95 17.89 -31.45
C ASP A 93 27.15 16.57 -30.69
N GLU A 94 28.26 16.42 -29.96
CA GLU A 94 28.47 15.30 -29.02
C GLU A 94 27.43 15.34 -27.90
N ILE A 95 27.23 16.49 -27.24
CA ILE A 95 26.21 16.69 -26.21
C ILE A 95 24.81 16.34 -26.75
N LYS A 96 24.44 16.80 -27.95
CA LYS A 96 23.16 16.43 -28.59
C LYS A 96 23.01 14.93 -28.81
N GLN A 97 24.08 14.22 -29.16
CA GLN A 97 24.04 12.77 -29.38
C GLN A 97 23.95 11.99 -28.07
N HIS A 98 24.68 12.40 -27.02
CA HIS A 98 24.61 11.81 -25.69
C HIS A 98 23.22 12.03 -25.07
N LEU A 99 22.73 13.27 -25.06
CA LEU A 99 21.42 13.62 -24.51
C LEU A 99 20.27 12.83 -25.16
N LYS A 100 20.32 12.56 -26.47
CA LYS A 100 19.33 11.69 -27.15
C LYS A 100 19.37 10.24 -26.64
N LYS A 101 20.57 9.66 -26.44
CA LYS A 101 20.74 8.28 -25.95
C LYS A 101 20.33 8.14 -24.48
N ASP A 102 20.59 9.16 -23.68
CA ASP A 102 20.28 9.14 -22.25
C ASP A 102 18.81 9.47 -21.99
N LEU A 103 18.18 10.32 -22.82
CA LEU A 103 16.73 10.52 -22.82
C LEU A 103 15.95 9.21 -23.07
N THR A 104 16.39 8.37 -24.02
CA THR A 104 15.73 7.07 -24.26
C THR A 104 15.86 6.13 -23.07
N LYS A 105 17.05 6.01 -22.47
CA LYS A 105 17.26 5.20 -21.26
C LYS A 105 16.43 5.71 -20.07
N LEU A 106 16.35 7.04 -19.89
CA LEU A 106 15.57 7.66 -18.83
C LEU A 106 14.06 7.40 -19.03
N SER A 107 13.58 7.44 -20.27
CA SER A 107 12.20 7.08 -20.61
C SER A 107 11.89 5.62 -20.29
N GLU A 108 12.77 4.69 -20.66
CA GLU A 108 12.64 3.26 -20.34
C GLU A 108 12.63 3.02 -18.81
N GLY A 109 13.56 3.65 -18.08
CA GLY A 109 13.63 3.56 -16.62
C GLY A 109 12.37 4.13 -15.92
N ASN A 110 11.86 5.27 -16.41
CA ASN A 110 10.62 5.88 -15.93
C ASN A 110 9.42 4.96 -16.17
N GLU A 111 9.34 4.31 -17.34
CA GLU A 111 8.26 3.37 -17.63
C GLU A 111 8.29 2.14 -16.69
N VAL A 112 9.47 1.57 -16.44
CA VAL A 112 9.65 0.48 -15.46
C VAL A 112 9.20 0.92 -14.06
N MET A 113 9.58 2.12 -13.62
CA MET A 113 9.16 2.65 -12.32
C MET A 113 7.66 2.92 -12.24
N ARG A 114 7.02 3.41 -13.31
CA ARG A 114 5.57 3.58 -13.39
C ARG A 114 4.84 2.25 -13.28
N ARG A 115 5.27 1.22 -14.02
CA ARG A 115 4.68 -0.14 -13.92
C ARG A 115 4.83 -0.70 -12.51
N ARG A 116 6.00 -0.53 -11.87
CA ARG A 116 6.22 -0.95 -10.47
C ARG A 116 5.33 -0.20 -9.48
N ASN A 117 5.19 1.12 -9.64
CA ASN A 117 4.33 1.94 -8.77
C ASN A 117 2.86 1.55 -8.94
N MET A 118 2.40 1.31 -10.18
CA MET A 118 1.06 0.79 -10.47
C MET A 118 0.81 -0.55 -9.79
N MET A 119 1.74 -1.52 -9.91
CA MET A 119 1.63 -2.82 -9.22
C MET A 119 1.56 -2.67 -7.69
N LEU A 120 2.33 -1.75 -7.10
CA LEU A 120 2.27 -1.45 -5.66
C LEU A 120 0.94 -0.82 -5.25
N ARG A 121 0.38 0.09 -6.06
CA ARG A 121 -0.96 0.65 -5.82
C ARG A 121 -2.05 -0.42 -5.90
N THR A 122 -2.00 -1.31 -6.90
CA THR A 122 -2.92 -2.44 -7.01
C THR A 122 -2.81 -3.37 -5.80
N LEU A 123 -1.58 -3.70 -5.37
CA LEU A 123 -1.35 -4.50 -4.17
C LEU A 123 -1.92 -3.82 -2.91
N ASN A 124 -1.73 -2.51 -2.76
CA ASN A 124 -2.32 -1.77 -1.64
C ASN A 124 -3.85 -1.83 -1.68
N SER A 125 -4.47 -1.58 -2.85
CA SER A 125 -5.93 -1.68 -2.99
C SER A 125 -6.48 -3.09 -2.75
N HIS A 126 -5.69 -4.14 -3.01
CA HIS A 126 -6.06 -5.51 -2.64
C HIS A 126 -5.96 -5.73 -1.12
N ILE A 127 -4.96 -5.14 -0.45
CA ILE A 127 -4.85 -5.17 1.02
C ILE A 127 -6.02 -4.41 1.65
N ASP A 128 -6.34 -3.22 1.13
CA ASP A 128 -7.47 -2.41 1.59
C ASP A 128 -8.80 -3.18 1.45
N LEU A 129 -9.04 -3.83 0.30
CA LEU A 129 -10.21 -4.69 0.06
C LEU A 129 -10.27 -5.91 1.01
N VAL A 130 -9.14 -6.57 1.26
CA VAL A 130 -9.07 -7.71 2.19
C VAL A 130 -9.30 -7.26 3.63
N ASN A 131 -8.79 -6.08 4.01
CA ASN A 131 -9.02 -5.50 5.33
C ASN A 131 -10.51 -5.13 5.51
N GLU A 132 -11.14 -4.51 4.51
CA GLU A 132 -12.59 -4.22 4.52
C GLU A 132 -13.43 -5.50 4.68
N GLN A 133 -13.13 -6.53 3.89
CA GLN A 133 -13.77 -7.85 4.01
C GLN A 133 -13.54 -8.48 5.39
N MET A 134 -12.34 -8.35 5.97
CA MET A 134 -12.02 -8.86 7.30
C MET A 134 -12.73 -8.08 8.41
N GLU A 135 -12.88 -6.75 8.29
CA GLU A 135 -13.67 -5.94 9.20
C GLU A 135 -15.16 -6.32 9.16
N ASP A 136 -15.72 -6.52 7.97
CA ASP A 136 -17.12 -6.95 7.82
C ASP A 136 -17.34 -8.37 8.34
N MET A 137 -16.33 -9.25 8.24
CA MET A 137 -16.33 -10.54 8.94
C MET A 137 -16.32 -10.39 10.47
N GLN A 138 -15.48 -9.50 11.02
CA GLN A 138 -15.43 -9.25 12.47
C GLN A 138 -16.71 -8.60 13.00
N ARG A 139 -17.35 -7.72 12.22
CA ARG A 139 -18.66 -7.11 12.51
C ARG A 139 -19.83 -8.11 12.41
N GLY A 140 -19.57 -9.37 12.04
CA GLY A 140 -20.57 -10.44 11.98
C GLY A 140 -21.58 -10.29 10.84
N ARG A 141 -21.27 -9.48 9.82
CA ARG A 141 -22.12 -9.25 8.64
C ARG A 141 -21.68 -10.06 7.42
N SER A 142 -21.12 -11.23 7.67
CA SER A 142 -20.61 -12.10 6.62
C SER A 142 -21.73 -12.79 5.85
N LYS A 143 -21.69 -12.65 4.52
CA LYS A 143 -22.46 -13.48 3.59
C LYS A 143 -21.49 -14.37 2.83
N LEU A 144 -21.67 -15.68 2.91
CA LEU A 144 -20.97 -16.64 2.06
C LEU A 144 -21.95 -17.15 1.01
N SER A 145 -21.66 -16.92 -0.27
CA SER A 145 -22.43 -17.52 -1.37
C SER A 145 -21.54 -18.43 -2.21
N ALA A 146 -22.13 -19.52 -2.70
CA ALA A 146 -21.50 -20.48 -3.59
C ALA A 146 -22.59 -21.28 -4.34
N PRO A 147 -22.29 -21.87 -5.50
CA PRO A 147 -23.23 -22.76 -6.19
C PRO A 147 -23.52 -24.03 -5.36
N HIS A 148 -24.67 -24.66 -5.63
CA HIS A 148 -25.16 -25.85 -4.93
C HIS A 148 -24.11 -26.97 -4.83
N ASP A 149 -23.50 -27.31 -5.96
CA ASP A 149 -22.50 -28.38 -6.09
C ASP A 149 -21.26 -28.16 -5.20
N GLU A 150 -20.87 -26.91 -4.96
CA GLU A 150 -19.73 -26.60 -4.07
C GLU A 150 -20.10 -26.75 -2.60
N TRP A 151 -21.33 -26.37 -2.22
CA TRP A 151 -21.86 -26.61 -0.88
C TRP A 151 -21.96 -28.11 -0.58
N GLU A 152 -22.54 -28.91 -1.47
CA GLU A 152 -22.64 -30.38 -1.29
C GLU A 152 -21.26 -31.02 -1.16
N LYS A 153 -20.28 -30.58 -1.95
CA LYS A 153 -18.90 -31.09 -1.93
C LYS A 153 -18.15 -30.77 -0.63
N GLN A 154 -18.41 -29.63 -0.01
CA GLN A 154 -17.70 -29.20 1.21
C GLN A 154 -18.41 -29.63 2.50
N LEU A 155 -19.74 -29.65 2.52
CA LEU A 155 -20.54 -29.89 3.71
C LEU A 155 -21.11 -31.31 3.80
N GLY A 156 -21.41 -31.95 2.66
CA GLY A 156 -22.20 -33.17 2.57
C GLY A 156 -23.64 -32.90 2.09
N THR A 157 -24.21 -33.84 1.34
CA THR A 157 -25.59 -33.76 0.80
C THR A 157 -26.64 -33.70 1.90
N ASP A 158 -26.41 -34.44 2.98
CA ASP A 158 -27.36 -34.61 4.08
C ASP A 158 -27.40 -33.35 4.95
N GLU A 159 -26.25 -32.72 5.15
CA GLU A 159 -26.10 -31.42 5.80
C GLU A 159 -26.70 -30.27 4.97
N VAL A 160 -26.48 -30.23 3.66
CA VAL A 160 -27.02 -29.17 2.78
C VAL A 160 -28.55 -29.25 2.72
N THR A 161 -29.12 -30.44 2.56
CA THR A 161 -30.58 -30.64 2.57
C THR A 161 -31.19 -30.24 3.91
N ALA A 162 -30.60 -30.65 5.04
CA ALA A 162 -31.04 -30.23 6.36
C ALA A 162 -30.95 -28.70 6.58
N MET A 163 -29.93 -28.02 6.04
CA MET A 163 -29.81 -26.55 6.13
C MET A 163 -30.78 -25.79 5.21
N LEU A 164 -31.18 -26.39 4.08
CA LEU A 164 -32.24 -25.86 3.22
C LEU A 164 -33.61 -25.97 3.90
N ASP A 165 -33.93 -27.15 4.45
CA ASP A 165 -35.20 -27.39 5.18
C ASP A 165 -35.32 -26.49 6.42
N ALA A 166 -34.19 -26.24 7.11
CA ALA A 166 -34.12 -25.31 8.24
C ALA A 166 -34.15 -23.81 7.84
N ASN A 167 -34.23 -23.47 6.54
CA ASN A 167 -34.15 -22.10 6.01
C ASN A 167 -32.87 -21.33 6.42
N VAL A 168 -31.78 -22.05 6.69
CA VAL A 168 -30.47 -21.48 7.03
C VAL A 168 -29.70 -21.06 5.78
N LEU A 169 -29.76 -21.89 4.74
CA LEU A 169 -29.30 -21.54 3.38
C LEU A 169 -30.45 -20.90 2.59
N LYS A 170 -30.19 -19.76 1.96
CA LYS A 170 -31.15 -19.05 1.10
C LYS A 170 -30.73 -19.14 -0.35
N ARG A 171 -31.65 -19.55 -1.22
CA ARG A 171 -31.47 -19.51 -2.67
C ARG A 171 -31.55 -18.06 -3.15
N GLU A 172 -30.55 -17.63 -3.90
CA GLU A 172 -30.43 -16.27 -4.39
C GLU A 172 -29.98 -16.28 -5.85
N LEU A 173 -30.69 -15.53 -6.70
CA LEU A 173 -30.34 -15.41 -8.11
C LEU A 173 -29.30 -14.30 -8.27
N VAL A 174 -28.05 -14.70 -8.50
CA VAL A 174 -26.92 -13.80 -8.71
C VAL A 174 -26.79 -13.55 -10.21
N LYS A 175 -26.83 -12.27 -10.61
CA LYS A 175 -26.63 -11.86 -11.99
C LYS A 175 -25.16 -11.59 -12.23
N VAL A 176 -24.50 -12.46 -12.99
CA VAL A 176 -23.10 -12.29 -13.38
C VAL A 176 -23.07 -11.77 -14.81
N ARG A 177 -22.38 -10.65 -15.03
CA ARG A 177 -22.20 -10.07 -16.36
C ARG A 177 -20.98 -10.69 -17.03
N GLU A 178 -21.21 -11.72 -17.83
CA GLU A 178 -20.17 -12.35 -18.64
C GLU A 178 -20.14 -11.70 -20.03
N GLY A 179 -19.34 -10.64 -20.16
CA GLY A 179 -19.23 -9.82 -21.37
C GLY A 179 -20.43 -8.89 -21.60
N ASP A 180 -21.07 -9.02 -22.76
CA ASP A 180 -22.26 -8.24 -23.15
C ASP A 180 -23.60 -8.94 -22.81
N THR A 181 -23.54 -10.12 -22.19
CA THR A 181 -24.72 -10.88 -21.75
C THR A 181 -24.76 -10.98 -20.22
N GLU A 182 -25.91 -10.63 -19.64
CA GLU A 182 -26.21 -10.95 -18.24
C GLU A 182 -26.67 -12.41 -18.18
N ILE A 183 -26.01 -13.23 -17.35
CA ILE A 183 -26.40 -14.61 -17.08
C ILE A 183 -26.78 -14.70 -15.61
N GLU A 184 -27.95 -15.29 -15.33
CA GLU A 184 -28.46 -15.48 -13.97
C GLU A 184 -28.11 -16.90 -13.50
N TYR A 185 -27.44 -17.00 -12.35
CA TYR A 185 -27.10 -18.28 -11.71
C TYR A 185 -27.79 -18.36 -10.33
N GLU A 186 -28.26 -19.54 -9.94
CA GLU A 186 -28.77 -19.80 -8.59
C GLU A 186 -27.59 -20.14 -7.66
N GLU A 187 -27.31 -19.25 -6.71
CA GLU A 187 -26.35 -19.49 -5.63
C GLU A 187 -27.10 -19.75 -4.32
N LEU A 188 -26.49 -20.55 -3.44
CA LEU A 188 -26.93 -20.66 -2.05
C LEU A 188 -26.12 -19.71 -1.19
N SER A 189 -26.80 -18.79 -0.51
CA SER A 189 -26.21 -17.84 0.43
C SER A 189 -26.47 -18.21 1.88
N LEU A 190 -25.40 -18.12 2.69
CA LEU A 190 -25.42 -18.28 4.14
C LEU A 190 -25.08 -16.94 4.80
N LEU A 191 -26.00 -16.43 5.61
CA LEU A 191 -25.77 -15.30 6.50
C LEU A 191 -25.46 -15.85 7.90
N ALA A 192 -24.18 -15.89 8.26
CA ALA A 192 -23.71 -16.43 9.53
C ALA A 192 -22.53 -15.63 10.05
N ASN A 193 -22.30 -15.71 11.37
CA ASN A 193 -21.17 -15.02 11.98
C ASN A 193 -19.87 -15.81 11.77
N PHE A 194 -19.02 -15.36 10.83
CA PHE A 194 -17.68 -15.90 10.59
C PHE A 194 -16.56 -15.08 11.25
N SER A 195 -16.84 -14.38 12.36
CA SER A 195 -15.83 -13.56 13.06
C SER A 195 -14.72 -14.35 13.77
N LYS A 196 -14.86 -15.68 13.90
CA LYS A 196 -13.87 -16.57 14.51
C LYS A 196 -12.95 -17.17 13.45
N ASP A 197 -11.67 -17.30 13.77
CA ASP A 197 -10.72 -17.92 12.85
C ASP A 197 -11.06 -19.39 12.56
N THR A 198 -10.77 -19.79 11.33
CA THR A 198 -10.91 -21.15 10.82
C THR A 198 -10.23 -22.21 11.68
N THR A 199 -9.06 -21.92 12.26
CA THR A 199 -8.35 -22.88 13.12
C THR A 199 -9.04 -23.08 14.47
N GLU A 200 -9.60 -22.02 15.04
CA GLU A 200 -10.42 -22.08 16.25
C GLU A 200 -11.75 -22.80 16.00
N LEU A 201 -12.40 -22.53 14.87
CA LEU A 201 -13.61 -23.23 14.45
C LEU A 201 -13.37 -24.73 14.26
N GLN A 202 -12.27 -25.15 13.63
CA GLN A 202 -11.89 -26.56 13.53
C GLN A 202 -11.64 -27.21 14.90
N ARG A 203 -10.96 -26.51 15.82
CA ARG A 203 -10.71 -27.00 17.19
C ARG A 203 -12.00 -27.16 17.99
N THR A 204 -12.88 -26.15 17.94
CA THR A 204 -14.19 -26.20 18.63
C THR A 204 -15.10 -27.27 18.03
N ASN A 205 -15.19 -27.40 16.71
CA ASN A 205 -15.94 -28.45 16.03
C ASN A 205 -15.46 -29.86 16.43
N SER A 206 -14.15 -30.07 16.52
CA SER A 206 -13.56 -31.33 17.00
C SER A 206 -13.96 -31.62 18.45
N SER A 207 -13.83 -30.63 19.33
CA SER A 207 -14.25 -30.74 20.74
C SER A 207 -15.74 -31.06 20.87
N MET A 208 -16.60 -30.37 20.11
CA MET A 208 -18.05 -30.61 20.10
C MET A 208 -18.40 -32.01 19.58
N LYS A 209 -17.70 -32.51 18.56
CA LYS A 209 -17.88 -33.89 18.05
C LYS A 209 -17.53 -34.92 19.13
N ASP A 210 -16.47 -34.70 19.91
CA ASP A 210 -16.09 -35.62 20.98
C ASP A 210 -17.04 -35.52 22.19
N SER A 211 -17.50 -34.32 22.55
CA SER A 211 -18.60 -34.14 23.51
C SER A 211 -19.88 -34.84 23.05
N ALA A 212 -20.26 -34.75 21.78
CA ALA A 212 -21.46 -35.41 21.24
C ALA A 212 -21.35 -36.95 21.24
N LYS A 213 -20.15 -37.50 20.96
CA LYS A 213 -19.89 -38.95 21.12
C LYS A 213 -20.05 -39.37 22.59
N ARG A 214 -19.47 -38.60 23.52
CA ARG A 214 -19.56 -38.86 24.96
C ARG A 214 -21.00 -38.80 25.46
N LEU A 215 -21.77 -37.80 25.05
CA LEU A 215 -23.19 -37.68 25.40
C LEU A 215 -24.01 -38.85 24.84
N ARG A 216 -23.70 -39.35 23.63
CA ARG A 216 -24.35 -40.57 23.10
C ARG A 216 -24.05 -41.80 23.96
N THR A 217 -22.79 -41.99 24.40
CA THR A 217 -22.45 -43.12 25.30
C THR A 217 -23.11 -42.97 26.67
N GLU A 218 -23.13 -41.77 27.26
CA GLU A 218 -23.80 -41.51 28.54
C GLU A 218 -25.32 -41.72 28.44
N LEU A 219 -25.96 -41.28 27.35
CA LEU A 219 -27.39 -41.51 27.09
C LEU A 219 -27.71 -43.00 26.95
N GLN A 220 -26.85 -43.76 26.26
CA GLN A 220 -27.00 -45.21 26.16
C GLN A 220 -26.83 -45.91 27.52
N GLU A 221 -25.87 -45.48 28.35
CA GLU A 221 -25.78 -45.97 29.73
C GLU A 221 -27.03 -45.65 30.57
N TYR A 222 -27.65 -44.48 30.38
CA TYR A 222 -28.90 -44.15 31.06
C TYR A 222 -30.07 -45.00 30.56
N GLN A 223 -30.15 -45.27 29.25
CA GLN A 223 -31.12 -46.19 28.65
C GLN A 223 -30.97 -47.61 29.20
N ASP A 224 -29.74 -48.10 29.35
CA ASP A 224 -29.44 -49.42 29.93
C ASP A 224 -29.81 -49.46 31.42
N LYS A 225 -29.50 -48.41 32.20
CA LYS A 225 -29.93 -48.27 33.61
C LYS A 225 -31.46 -48.22 33.74
N TRP A 226 -32.16 -47.51 32.85
CA TRP A 226 -33.61 -47.41 32.86
C TRP A 226 -34.29 -48.73 32.44
N SER A 227 -33.79 -49.42 31.42
CA SER A 227 -34.32 -50.74 31.02
C SER A 227 -34.07 -51.81 32.10
N HIS A 228 -32.92 -51.77 32.78
CA HIS A 228 -32.67 -52.61 33.95
C HIS A 228 -33.66 -52.31 35.09
N ASN A 229 -33.89 -51.04 35.41
CA ASN A 229 -34.86 -50.63 36.42
C ASN A 229 -36.29 -51.03 36.03
N ALA A 230 -36.69 -50.90 34.77
CA ALA A 230 -37.98 -51.39 34.28
C ALA A 230 -38.13 -52.90 34.53
N GLY A 231 -37.13 -53.72 34.16
CA GLY A 231 -37.12 -55.15 34.46
C GLY A 231 -37.02 -55.52 35.95
N LEU A 232 -36.66 -54.58 36.83
CA LEU A 232 -36.82 -54.71 38.29
C LEU A 232 -38.23 -54.34 38.74
N PHE A 233 -38.82 -53.27 38.18
CA PHE A 233 -40.20 -52.89 38.43
C PHE A 233 -41.19 -53.95 37.95
N ASP A 234 -40.92 -54.65 36.85
CA ASP A 234 -41.73 -55.80 36.39
C ASP A 234 -41.72 -56.92 37.44
N LYS A 235 -40.54 -57.29 37.96
CA LYS A 235 -40.42 -58.32 39.02
C LYS A 235 -41.08 -57.89 40.32
N ILE A 236 -40.96 -56.62 40.71
CA ILE A 236 -41.66 -56.06 41.86
C ILE A 236 -43.17 -56.11 41.62
N SER A 237 -43.63 -55.78 40.41
CA SER A 237 -45.04 -55.82 40.02
C SER A 237 -45.58 -57.25 40.01
N ASP A 238 -44.80 -58.24 39.60
CA ASP A 238 -45.20 -59.64 39.64
C ASP A 238 -45.28 -60.17 41.08
N VAL A 239 -44.33 -59.80 41.95
CA VAL A 239 -44.44 -60.07 43.41
C VAL A 239 -45.65 -59.36 44.01
N LEU A 240 -45.94 -58.12 43.61
CA LEU A 240 -47.13 -57.38 44.08
C LEU A 240 -48.44 -58.01 43.56
N LYS A 241 -48.48 -58.52 42.32
CA LYS A 241 -49.61 -59.30 41.78
C LYS A 241 -49.79 -60.62 42.54
N GLU A 242 -48.69 -61.33 42.86
CA GLU A 242 -48.76 -62.54 43.69
C GLU A 242 -49.26 -62.23 45.10
N GLU A 243 -48.82 -61.14 45.73
CA GLU A 243 -49.29 -60.72 47.05
C GLU A 243 -50.73 -60.20 47.02
N LEU A 244 -51.16 -59.54 45.93
CA LEU A 244 -52.57 -59.20 45.70
C LEU A 244 -53.43 -60.45 45.54
N ALA A 245 -53.01 -61.42 44.71
CA ALA A 245 -53.72 -62.68 44.53
C ALA A 245 -53.78 -63.50 45.83
N LYS A 246 -52.73 -63.49 46.66
CA LYS A 246 -52.75 -64.09 48.02
C LYS A 246 -53.73 -63.37 48.94
N ARG A 247 -53.87 -62.04 48.83
CA ARG A 247 -54.88 -61.28 49.58
C ARG A 247 -56.29 -61.60 49.10
N GLU A 248 -56.53 -61.69 47.79
CA GLU A 248 -57.82 -62.12 47.22
C GLU A 248 -58.17 -63.56 47.62
N LEU A 249 -57.21 -64.49 47.64
CA LEU A 249 -57.38 -65.83 48.18
C LEU A 249 -57.71 -65.82 49.68
N SER A 250 -57.09 -64.94 50.48
CA SER A 250 -57.45 -64.77 51.90
C SER A 250 -58.84 -64.15 52.10
N VAL A 251 -59.33 -63.37 51.14
CA VAL A 251 -60.72 -62.91 51.11
C VAL A 251 -61.66 -64.05 50.73
N GLN A 252 -61.28 -64.97 49.82
CA GLN A 252 -62.11 -66.15 49.51
C GLN A 252 -62.19 -67.18 50.64
N GLU A 253 -61.14 -67.37 51.46
CA GLU A 253 -61.24 -68.17 52.70
C GLU A 253 -62.02 -67.46 53.83
N ALA A 254 -62.20 -66.14 53.75
CA ALA A 254 -63.12 -65.40 54.64
C ALA A 254 -64.57 -65.35 54.10
N ALA A 255 -64.77 -65.36 52.78
CA ALA A 255 -66.05 -65.15 52.09
C ALA A 255 -66.98 -66.38 52.04
N ILE A 256 -66.75 -67.39 52.89
CA ILE A 256 -67.75 -68.43 53.19
C ILE A 256 -68.58 -68.05 54.43
N GLN A 257 -68.21 -66.97 55.15
CA GLN A 257 -68.81 -66.58 56.42
C GLN A 257 -69.13 -65.07 56.51
N ASP A 258 -69.64 -64.45 55.43
CA ASP A 258 -70.76 -63.50 55.58
C ASP A 258 -71.53 -63.31 54.27
N THR A 259 -72.84 -63.17 54.42
CA THR A 259 -73.81 -62.82 53.35
C THR A 259 -74.43 -61.47 53.66
N MET A 260 -74.86 -60.76 52.62
CA MET A 260 -75.50 -59.42 52.67
C MET A 260 -74.46 -58.29 52.81
N ASP A 261 -74.57 -57.13 52.14
CA ASP A 261 -75.71 -56.56 51.38
C ASP A 261 -75.24 -55.55 50.30
N GLU A 262 -76.17 -55.12 49.43
CA GLU A 262 -76.19 -53.89 48.60
C GLU A 262 -75.12 -53.76 47.46
N GLU A 263 -75.44 -53.54 46.18
CA GLU A 263 -76.12 -52.39 45.52
C GLU A 263 -75.28 -51.09 45.69
N ASP A 264 -74.88 -50.33 44.65
CA ASP A 264 -75.51 -50.03 43.35
C ASP A 264 -74.51 -49.54 42.24
N GLU A 265 -75.02 -49.36 41.00
CA GLU A 265 -74.66 -48.39 39.92
C GLU A 265 -73.16 -48.00 39.68
N VAL A 266 -72.52 -48.10 38.50
CA VAL A 266 -72.88 -48.07 37.06
C VAL A 266 -73.44 -46.74 36.52
N GLU A 267 -72.53 -45.87 36.02
CA GLU A 267 -72.56 -45.01 34.80
C GLU A 267 -71.33 -44.07 34.90
N ASP A 268 -70.38 -44.05 33.95
CA ASP A 268 -70.41 -43.34 32.65
C ASP A 268 -70.41 -41.79 32.82
N GLU A 269 -69.67 -40.97 32.06
CA GLU A 269 -68.87 -41.17 30.84
C GLU A 269 -67.84 -40.01 30.73
N GLU A 270 -66.71 -40.22 30.03
CA GLU A 270 -65.90 -39.21 29.29
C GLU A 270 -65.29 -37.99 30.08
N ASP A 271 -64.19 -37.34 29.67
CA ASP A 271 -63.56 -37.26 28.35
C ASP A 271 -62.02 -37.03 28.40
N GLU A 272 -61.43 -36.95 27.21
CA GLU A 272 -60.02 -37.04 26.80
C GLU A 272 -58.97 -36.02 27.31
N GLU A 273 -57.70 -36.45 27.20
CA GLU A 273 -56.45 -35.70 26.92
C GLU A 273 -56.05 -34.45 27.77
N ALA A 274 -54.79 -34.05 27.92
CA ALA A 274 -53.45 -34.63 27.86
C ALA A 274 -52.47 -33.44 28.04
N VAL A 275 -51.35 -33.67 28.73
CA VAL A 275 -50.03 -33.02 28.51
C VAL A 275 -49.76 -31.56 29.02
N ARG A 276 -48.75 -31.50 29.91
CA ARG A 276 -47.85 -30.36 30.29
C ARG A 276 -48.46 -29.16 31.06
N GLY A 277 -47.74 -28.57 32.00
CA GLY A 277 -46.43 -28.96 32.55
C GLY A 277 -45.77 -27.90 33.44
N TYR A 278 -45.01 -28.38 34.43
CA TYR A 278 -43.89 -27.75 35.13
C TYR A 278 -43.83 -26.22 35.35
N HIS A 279 -43.90 -25.91 36.65
CA HIS A 279 -42.95 -25.12 37.45
C HIS A 279 -43.37 -23.73 37.93
N GLU A 280 -42.76 -23.37 39.05
CA GLU A 280 -43.30 -22.59 40.17
C GLU A 280 -42.15 -21.75 40.71
N GLU A 281 -42.41 -20.45 40.94
CA GLU A 281 -41.58 -19.48 41.67
C GLU A 281 -40.15 -19.19 41.13
N GLY A 282 -39.62 -17.97 41.22
CA GLY A 282 -40.20 -16.71 41.67
C GLY A 282 -39.11 -15.62 41.66
N GLU A 283 -39.32 -14.51 40.97
CA GLU A 283 -38.39 -13.37 40.99
C GLU A 283 -38.72 -12.44 42.17
N VAL A 284 -37.77 -12.30 43.10
CA VAL A 284 -37.73 -11.21 44.09
C VAL A 284 -36.31 -10.66 44.13
N GLU A 285 -36.21 -9.34 44.11
CA GLU A 285 -34.97 -8.56 44.10
C GLU A 285 -34.11 -8.78 45.36
N SER A 286 -32.78 -8.77 45.23
CA SER A 286 -31.90 -8.25 46.28
C SER A 286 -30.54 -7.78 45.74
N ASP A 287 -30.36 -6.49 45.95
CA ASP A 287 -29.17 -5.61 45.98
C ASP A 287 -27.88 -6.15 46.66
N GLY A 288 -26.75 -5.45 46.45
CA GLY A 288 -25.46 -5.62 47.14
C GLY A 288 -24.26 -5.96 46.22
N GLU A 289 -23.61 -5.01 45.54
CA GLU A 289 -22.57 -4.04 46.00
C GLU A 289 -21.11 -4.57 46.06
N GLY A 290 -20.16 -3.71 45.63
CA GLY A 290 -18.70 -3.97 45.58
C GLY A 290 -18.13 -3.76 44.16
N ALA A 291 -17.73 -2.55 43.68
CA ALA A 291 -16.79 -1.57 44.24
C ALA A 291 -15.36 -2.17 44.40
N GLU A 292 -14.24 -1.57 43.98
CA GLU A 292 -13.87 -0.24 43.43
C GLU A 292 -12.84 -0.47 42.28
N GLU A 293 -12.52 0.43 41.33
CA GLU A 293 -11.55 1.56 41.36
C GLU A 293 -11.03 1.69 39.89
N ASN A 294 -10.50 2.78 39.31
CA ASN A 294 -10.77 4.23 39.29
C ASN A 294 -9.92 4.83 38.12
N GLY A 295 -10.17 6.08 37.67
CA GLY A 295 -9.28 6.83 36.77
C GLY A 295 -9.68 6.82 35.27
N MET A 296 -10.40 7.76 34.65
CA MET A 296 -10.63 9.22 34.81
C MET A 296 -9.82 10.08 33.81
N CYS A 297 -10.57 10.87 33.02
CA CYS A 297 -10.11 11.95 32.10
C CYS A 297 -9.27 11.52 30.88
N GLY A 298 -9.30 12.24 29.75
CA GLY A 298 -10.06 13.46 29.41
C GLY A 298 -9.92 13.76 27.90
N GLY A 299 -10.77 14.63 27.36
CA GLY A 299 -10.77 14.93 25.93
C GLY A 299 -9.59 15.81 25.47
N HIS A 300 -9.21 15.64 24.22
CA HIS A 300 -8.49 16.64 23.43
C HIS A 300 -9.08 16.55 22.01
N ASP A 301 -10.04 17.39 21.72
CA ASP A 301 -9.89 18.69 21.03
C ASP A 301 -9.61 18.50 19.54
N SER A 302 -10.56 18.99 18.75
CA SER A 302 -10.43 19.16 17.31
C SER A 302 -9.51 20.34 17.03
N ASP A 303 -8.54 20.18 16.15
CA ASP A 303 -8.14 21.30 15.31
C ASP A 303 -8.00 20.85 13.86
N ASP A 304 -8.66 21.61 13.01
CA ASP A 304 -8.83 21.42 11.57
C ASP A 304 -8.06 22.54 10.89
N VAL A 305 -6.87 22.25 10.36
CA VAL A 305 -6.12 23.20 9.53
C VAL A 305 -5.46 22.49 8.36
N ASP A 306 -6.17 22.50 7.26
CA ASP A 306 -5.62 22.49 5.91
C ASP A 306 -4.71 23.72 5.74
N GLU A 307 -3.42 23.54 5.45
CA GLU A 307 -2.67 24.58 4.73
C GLU A 307 -1.54 23.96 3.90
N VAL A 308 -1.67 24.12 2.58
CA VAL A 308 -0.67 23.79 1.58
C VAL A 308 0.11 25.06 1.26
N ASP A 309 1.44 25.03 1.33
CA ASP A 309 2.25 26.00 0.59
C ASP A 309 3.53 25.35 0.03
N GLU A 310 3.98 25.89 -1.10
CA GLU A 310 5.10 25.43 -1.91
C GLU A 310 6.42 26.15 -1.50
N ASN A 311 7.44 26.11 -2.37
CA ASN A 311 8.85 26.54 -2.21
C ASN A 311 9.73 25.44 -1.58
N ASP A 312 10.62 24.75 -2.30
CA ASP A 312 11.39 25.13 -3.50
C ASP A 312 12.28 26.36 -3.25
N ASP A 313 13.48 26.12 -2.69
CA ASP A 313 14.67 26.88 -3.09
C ASP A 313 15.98 26.12 -2.76
N ASP A 314 16.94 26.22 -3.67
CA ASP A 314 18.25 25.57 -3.65
C ASP A 314 19.23 26.19 -2.65
N ALA A 315 20.06 25.35 -1.99
CA ALA A 315 21.46 25.69 -1.64
C ALA A 315 22.24 24.46 -1.15
N ALA A 316 22.62 23.55 -2.06
CA ALA A 316 23.59 22.49 -1.74
C ALA A 316 25.03 23.07 -1.72
N ASP A 317 25.46 23.56 -0.57
CA ASP A 317 26.84 24.02 -0.36
C ASP A 317 27.79 22.83 -0.16
N HIS A 318 28.45 22.43 -1.25
CA HIS A 318 29.50 21.40 -1.24
C HIS A 318 30.74 21.91 -1.97
N GLU A 319 31.56 22.69 -1.23
CA GLU A 319 32.95 22.94 -1.60
C GLU A 319 33.74 21.62 -1.67
N ASN A 320 33.98 21.13 -2.88
CA ASN A 320 34.84 19.98 -3.13
C ASN A 320 36.23 20.45 -3.56
N GLU A 321 37.11 20.64 -2.59
CA GLU A 321 38.48 21.16 -2.77
C GLU A 321 39.39 20.10 -3.42
N VAL A 322 39.37 20.00 -4.75
CA VAL A 322 40.26 19.11 -5.52
C VAL A 322 41.61 19.80 -5.74
N ASN A 323 42.52 19.60 -4.79
CA ASN A 323 43.91 20.04 -4.92
C ASN A 323 44.72 19.00 -5.72
N MET A 324 44.82 19.18 -7.04
CA MET A 324 45.83 18.54 -7.88
C MET A 324 46.93 19.54 -8.23
N ASP A 325 48.08 19.45 -7.57
CA ASP A 325 49.39 19.50 -8.26
C ASP A 325 50.55 19.20 -7.30
N GLU A 326 51.39 18.21 -7.64
CA GLU A 326 52.82 18.22 -7.27
C GLU A 326 53.63 17.19 -8.10
N HIS A 327 53.78 17.41 -9.42
CA HIS A 327 54.76 16.67 -10.24
C HIS A 327 55.31 17.48 -11.44
N VAL A 328 56.31 18.34 -11.17
CA VAL A 328 57.46 18.63 -12.06
C VAL A 328 58.71 18.80 -11.20
#